data_AF-A0A9E2NXT0-F1
#
_entry.id   AF-A0A9E2NXT0-F1
#
_cell.length_a   1.000
_cell.length_b   1.000
_cell.length_c   1.000
_cell.angle_alpha   90.00
_cell.angle_beta   90.00
_cell.angle_gamma   90.00
#
_symmetry.space_group_name_H-M   'P 1'
#
loop_
_entity.id
_entity.type
_entity.pdbx_description
1 polymer ?
#
loop_
_entity_poly.entity_id
_entity_poly.type
_entity_poly.pdbx_seq_one_letter_code
_entity_poly.pdbx_strand_id
1 'polypeptide(L)'
;MKFQGKNFFLEYAEHSEEWTKATLTREEFEDFREKEEKLKKVTAENRDKDLEITRLENIITKIKTEVETFKNEQTLLKSELEKKISLLENQNKILTSQNENLLRINRERSNAERKLYPKKLHNGYIVLHQESYNKIFSFKVRGDMRGTFKNYSYNLLLYKYRLETPYLCNIELDSVKKLIIQDLKKYYHLEYLKELPRSAGFFEQIDFEKLLLNLKISTSERFYFIEFSSNVLIKEKES
;
A
#
# COMPACT_ATOMS: atom_id res chain seq x y z
N MET A 1 -44.78 -15.77 -6.64
CA MET A 1 -46.11 -16.15 -7.16
C MET A 1 -46.73 -17.16 -6.21
N LYS A 2 -47.85 -16.81 -5.58
CA LYS A 2 -48.57 -17.71 -4.66
C LYS A 2 -49.48 -18.62 -5.49
N PHE A 3 -49.25 -19.93 -5.48
CA PHE A 3 -50.21 -20.89 -6.02
C PHE A 3 -51.41 -20.94 -5.06
N GLN A 4 -52.51 -20.32 -5.46
CA GLN A 4 -53.80 -20.50 -4.81
C GLN A 4 -54.32 -21.88 -5.21
N GLY A 5 -54.11 -22.88 -4.34
CA GLY A 5 -54.83 -24.14 -4.44
C GLY A 5 -56.31 -23.84 -4.21
N LYS A 6 -57.12 -23.86 -5.28
CA LYS A 6 -58.56 -23.97 -5.14
C LYS A 6 -58.81 -25.31 -4.44
N ASN A 7 -59.28 -25.22 -3.20
CA ASN A 7 -59.86 -26.32 -2.45
C ASN A 7 -61.00 -26.94 -3.28
N PHE A 8 -60.68 -27.94 -4.10
CA PHE A 8 -61.66 -28.89 -4.63
C PHE A 8 -61.94 -29.91 -3.52
N PHE A 9 -62.61 -29.48 -2.46
CA PHE A 9 -63.42 -30.43 -1.70
C PHE A 9 -64.59 -30.75 -2.62
N LEU A 10 -64.55 -31.92 -3.27
CA LEU A 10 -65.78 -32.56 -3.71
C LEU A 10 -66.57 -32.82 -2.42
N GLU A 11 -67.58 -31.99 -2.16
CA GLU A 11 -68.72 -32.42 -1.36
C GLU A 11 -69.28 -33.65 -2.09
N TYR A 12 -68.99 -34.83 -1.56
CA TYR A 12 -69.73 -36.02 -1.93
C TYR A 12 -71.17 -35.75 -1.50
N ALA A 13 -72.03 -35.49 -2.50
CA ALA A 13 -73.46 -35.46 -2.29
C ALA A 13 -73.84 -36.73 -1.52
N GLU A 14 -74.51 -36.53 -0.39
CA GLU A 14 -75.05 -37.58 0.46
C GLU A 14 -75.76 -38.63 -0.41
N HIS A 15 -75.47 -39.90 -0.15
CA HIS A 15 -75.98 -41.04 -0.89
C HIS A 15 -77.50 -40.97 -1.08
N SER A 16 -77.94 -40.60 -2.29
CA SER A 16 -79.29 -40.86 -2.78
C SER A 16 -79.42 -42.36 -3.07
N GLU A 17 -80.44 -43.01 -2.50
CA GLU A 17 -80.75 -44.44 -2.70
C GLU A 17 -81.07 -44.81 -4.17
N GLU A 18 -81.23 -43.82 -5.06
CA GLU A 18 -81.66 -44.04 -6.45
C GLU A 18 -80.55 -44.46 -7.42
N TRP A 19 -79.27 -44.38 -7.03
CA TRP A 19 -78.14 -44.71 -7.93
C TRP A 19 -77.40 -46.00 -7.56
N THR A 20 -78.15 -46.99 -7.10
CA THR A 20 -77.54 -48.25 -6.68
C THR A 20 -77.18 -49.16 -7.87
N LYS A 21 -77.69 -48.90 -9.09
CA LYS A 21 -77.40 -49.72 -10.28
C LYS A 21 -77.40 -48.95 -11.59
N ALA A 22 -76.21 -48.77 -12.18
CA ALA A 22 -76.04 -48.28 -13.55
C ALA A 22 -75.85 -49.47 -14.51
N THR A 23 -76.64 -49.54 -15.60
CA THR A 23 -76.49 -50.57 -16.63
C THR A 23 -75.85 -49.95 -17.87
N LEU A 24 -74.58 -50.28 -18.12
CA LEU A 24 -73.86 -49.86 -19.32
C LEU A 24 -74.26 -50.68 -20.55
N THR A 25 -74.17 -50.07 -21.73
CA THR A 25 -74.15 -50.83 -22.98
C THR A 25 -72.85 -51.62 -23.09
N ARG A 26 -72.84 -52.69 -23.90
CA ARG A 26 -71.70 -53.60 -23.99
C ARG A 26 -70.42 -52.89 -24.46
N GLU A 27 -70.54 -51.95 -25.40
CA GLU A 27 -69.42 -51.18 -25.94
C GLU A 27 -68.83 -50.23 -24.88
N GLU A 28 -69.67 -49.49 -24.16
CA GLU A 28 -69.22 -48.59 -23.09
C GLU A 28 -68.53 -49.34 -21.94
N PHE A 29 -68.97 -50.57 -21.65
CA PHE A 29 -68.35 -51.42 -20.64
C PHE A 29 -66.96 -51.92 -21.07
N GLU A 30 -66.77 -52.27 -22.35
CA GLU A 30 -65.47 -52.66 -22.87
C GLU A 30 -64.48 -51.47 -22.93
N ASP A 31 -64.95 -50.29 -23.32
CA ASP A 31 -64.17 -49.04 -23.26
C ASP A 31 -63.72 -48.69 -21.83
N PHE A 32 -64.62 -48.87 -20.86
CA PHE A 32 -64.30 -48.65 -19.45
C PHE A 32 -63.23 -49.64 -18.96
N ARG A 33 -63.35 -50.92 -19.33
CA ARG A 33 -62.36 -51.96 -19.00
C ARG A 33 -61.00 -51.68 -19.61
N GLU A 34 -60.95 -51.25 -20.87
CA GLU A 34 -59.68 -50.91 -21.54
C GLU A 34 -59.01 -49.70 -20.87
N LYS A 35 -59.78 -48.67 -20.50
CA LYS A 35 -59.28 -47.51 -19.75
C LYS A 35 -58.80 -47.89 -18.35
N GLU A 36 -59.54 -48.74 -17.65
CA GLU A 36 -59.16 -49.25 -16.33
C GLU A 36 -57.84 -50.03 -16.40
N GLU A 37 -57.65 -50.86 -17.43
CA GLU A 37 -56.42 -51.60 -17.65
C GLU A 37 -55.23 -50.69 -18.01
N LYS A 38 -55.43 -49.70 -18.88
CA LYS A 38 -54.43 -48.67 -19.20
C LYS A 38 -54.03 -47.87 -17.97
N LEU A 39 -54.99 -47.46 -17.14
CA LEU A 39 -54.74 -46.77 -15.87
C LEU A 39 -53.95 -47.63 -14.89
N LYS A 40 -54.26 -48.93 -14.77
CA LYS A 40 -53.50 -49.87 -13.94
C LYS A 40 -52.04 -50.02 -14.41
N LYS A 41 -51.79 -50.05 -15.72
CA LYS A 41 -50.43 -50.09 -16.27
C LYS A 41 -49.65 -48.81 -15.97
N VAL A 42 -50.24 -47.64 -16.24
CA VAL A 42 -49.59 -46.34 -15.97
C VAL A 42 -49.32 -46.12 -14.49
N THR A 43 -50.25 -46.52 -13.61
CA THR A 43 -50.05 -46.41 -12.15
C THR A 43 -48.94 -47.33 -11.64
N ALA A 44 -48.81 -48.54 -12.19
CA ALA A 44 -47.68 -49.43 -11.90
C ALA A 44 -46.34 -48.85 -12.39
N GLU A 45 -46.27 -48.37 -13.63
CA GLU A 45 -45.06 -47.74 -14.19
C GLU A 45 -44.63 -46.49 -13.41
N ASN A 46 -45.59 -45.66 -12.98
CA ASN A 46 -45.29 -44.49 -12.17
C ASN A 46 -44.75 -44.88 -10.79
N ARG A 47 -45.31 -45.94 -10.18
CA ARG A 47 -44.80 -46.48 -8.91
C ARG A 47 -43.36 -46.97 -9.03
N ASP A 48 -43.01 -47.63 -10.13
CA ASP A 48 -41.64 -48.09 -10.39
C ASP A 48 -40.67 -46.92 -10.62
N LYS A 49 -41.12 -45.87 -11.33
CA LYS A 49 -40.35 -44.63 -11.50
C LYS A 49 -40.13 -43.92 -10.17
N ASP A 50 -41.14 -43.83 -9.30
CA ASP A 50 -41.02 -43.22 -7.97
C ASP A 50 -40.01 -44.00 -7.09
N LEU A 51 -40.01 -45.33 -7.18
CA LEU A 51 -39.01 -46.17 -6.50
C LEU A 51 -37.59 -45.90 -7.02
N GLU A 52 -37.42 -45.68 -8.32
CA GLU A 52 -36.11 -45.38 -8.90
C GLU A 52 -35.64 -43.95 -8.56
N ILE A 53 -36.56 -42.98 -8.54
CA ILE A 53 -36.29 -41.60 -8.09
C ILE A 53 -35.78 -41.61 -6.65
N THR A 54 -36.48 -42.30 -5.74
CA THR A 54 -36.06 -42.38 -4.33
C THR A 54 -34.69 -43.06 -4.16
N ARG A 55 -34.36 -44.06 -4.99
CA ARG A 55 -33.02 -44.67 -5.01
C ARG A 55 -31.94 -43.68 -5.45
N LEU A 56 -32.19 -42.97 -6.55
CA LEU A 56 -31.24 -41.97 -7.08
C LEU A 56 -31.04 -40.82 -6.09
N GLU A 57 -32.10 -40.36 -5.43
CA GLU A 57 -32.02 -39.34 -4.38
C GLU A 57 -31.14 -39.79 -3.20
N ASN A 58 -31.27 -41.05 -2.77
CA ASN A 58 -30.41 -41.62 -1.73
C ASN A 58 -28.94 -41.73 -2.16
N ILE A 59 -28.66 -41.99 -3.44
CA ILE A 59 -27.29 -42.00 -3.97
C ILE A 59 -26.74 -40.57 -4.03
N ILE A 60 -27.52 -39.62 -4.54
CA ILE A 60 -27.14 -38.22 -4.64
C ILE A 60 -26.84 -37.63 -3.25
N THR A 61 -27.65 -37.95 -2.25
CA THR A 61 -27.42 -37.48 -0.87
C THR A 61 -26.12 -38.04 -0.29
N LYS A 62 -25.83 -39.34 -0.48
CA LYS A 62 -24.54 -39.93 -0.08
C LYS A 62 -23.34 -39.27 -0.75
N ILE A 63 -23.39 -39.10 -2.07
CA ILE A 63 -22.32 -38.44 -2.83
C ILE A 63 -22.13 -37.00 -2.35
N LYS A 64 -23.22 -36.26 -2.10
CA LYS A 64 -23.14 -34.89 -1.57
C LYS A 64 -22.43 -34.86 -0.22
N THR A 65 -22.77 -35.77 0.70
CA THR A 65 -22.10 -35.82 2.00
C THR A 65 -20.62 -36.16 1.88
N GLU A 66 -20.23 -37.11 1.02
CA GLU A 66 -18.83 -37.45 0.79
C GLU A 66 -18.05 -36.28 0.19
N VAL A 67 -18.60 -35.62 -0.84
CA VAL A 67 -17.98 -34.43 -1.45
C VAL A 67 -17.81 -33.31 -0.43
N GLU A 68 -18.77 -33.13 0.47
CA GLU A 68 -18.70 -32.10 1.51
C GLU A 68 -17.63 -32.43 2.57
N THR A 69 -17.54 -33.69 3.01
CA THR A 69 -16.47 -34.14 3.90
C THR A 69 -15.09 -33.95 3.27
N PHE A 70 -14.92 -34.34 2.01
CA PHE A 70 -13.65 -34.21 1.30
C PHE A 70 -13.24 -32.75 1.10
N LYS A 71 -14.20 -31.86 0.79
CA LYS A 71 -13.95 -30.41 0.73
C LYS A 71 -13.50 -29.86 2.07
N ASN A 72 -14.14 -30.28 3.16
CA ASN A 72 -13.77 -29.84 4.51
C ASN A 72 -12.35 -30.31 4.88
N GLU A 73 -11.98 -31.55 4.56
CA GLU A 73 -10.62 -32.05 4.76
C GLU A 73 -9.59 -31.29 3.92
N GLN A 74 -9.88 -31.04 2.64
CA GLN A 74 -8.98 -30.27 1.78
C GLN A 74 -8.78 -28.84 2.28
N THR A 75 -9.85 -28.18 2.72
CA THR A 75 -9.76 -26.81 3.25
C THR A 75 -8.94 -26.77 4.55
N LEU A 76 -9.11 -27.76 5.43
CA LEU A 76 -8.31 -27.88 6.64
C LEU A 76 -6.83 -28.07 6.30
N LEU A 77 -6.50 -29.04 5.43
CA LEU A 77 -5.13 -29.32 5.02
C LEU A 77 -4.47 -28.11 4.34
N LYS A 78 -5.21 -27.41 3.47
CA LYS A 78 -4.73 -26.18 2.83
C LYS A 78 -4.40 -25.12 3.88
N SER A 79 -5.26 -24.93 4.87
CA SER A 79 -5.03 -23.95 5.95
C SER A 79 -3.80 -24.29 6.79
N GLU A 80 -3.53 -25.58 7.04
CA GLU A 80 -2.34 -26.03 7.77
C GLU A 80 -1.07 -25.83 6.96
N LEU A 81 -1.11 -26.13 5.66
CA LEU A 81 0.02 -25.89 4.76
C LEU A 81 0.35 -24.41 4.64
N GLU A 82 -0.66 -23.53 4.50
CA GLU A 82 -0.46 -22.08 4.46
C GLU A 82 0.20 -21.56 5.74
N LYS A 83 -0.24 -22.04 6.92
CA LYS A 83 0.41 -21.72 8.20
C LYS A 83 1.86 -22.17 8.24
N LYS A 84 2.16 -23.39 7.76
CA LYS A 84 3.51 -23.95 7.74
C LYS A 84 4.43 -23.19 6.78
N ILE A 85 3.94 -22.82 5.60
CA ILE A 85 4.67 -21.99 4.63
C ILE A 85 5.00 -20.63 5.26
N SER A 86 4.02 -19.96 5.86
CA SER A 86 4.23 -18.66 6.52
C SER A 86 5.27 -18.75 7.63
N LEU A 87 5.25 -19.81 8.44
CA LEU A 87 6.24 -20.04 9.49
C LEU A 87 7.65 -20.22 8.90
N LEU A 88 7.78 -21.04 7.85
CA LEU A 88 9.07 -21.30 7.18
C LEU A 88 9.62 -20.05 6.50
N GLU A 89 8.77 -19.23 5.87
CA GLU A 89 9.17 -17.95 5.29
C GLU A 89 9.70 -16.99 6.35
N ASN A 90 9.04 -16.90 7.50
CA ASN A 90 9.49 -16.08 8.61
C ASN A 90 10.83 -16.58 9.19
N GLN A 91 10.98 -17.89 9.36
CA GLN A 91 12.25 -18.49 9.79
C GLN A 91 13.38 -18.21 8.79
N ASN A 92 13.12 -18.37 7.49
CA ASN A 92 14.09 -18.05 6.45
C ASN A 92 14.50 -16.57 6.49
N LYS A 93 13.55 -15.64 6.63
CA LYS A 93 13.87 -14.20 6.76
C LYS A 93 14.77 -13.90 7.97
N ILE A 94 14.50 -14.54 9.10
CA ILE A 94 15.32 -14.40 10.31
C ILE A 94 16.73 -14.93 10.04
N LEU A 95 16.85 -16.13 9.46
CA LEU A 95 18.14 -16.75 9.15
C LEU A 95 18.94 -15.94 8.12
N THR A 96 18.29 -15.41 7.07
CA THR A 96 18.96 -14.56 6.09
C THR A 96 19.49 -13.28 6.74
N SER A 97 18.69 -12.65 7.61
CA SER A 97 19.12 -11.45 8.36
C SER A 97 20.28 -11.75 9.31
N GLN A 98 20.24 -12.89 10.01
CA GLN A 98 21.34 -13.34 10.86
C GLN A 98 22.62 -13.60 10.04
N ASN A 99 22.51 -14.25 8.87
CA ASN A 99 23.63 -14.50 7.98
C ASN A 99 24.25 -13.21 7.43
N GLU A 100 23.44 -12.24 7.02
CA GLU A 100 23.90 -10.92 6.60
C GLU A 100 24.66 -10.21 7.72
N ASN A 101 24.16 -10.29 8.96
CA ASN A 101 24.82 -9.70 10.11
C ASN A 101 26.16 -10.39 10.41
N LEU A 102 26.23 -11.72 10.32
CA LEU A 102 27.49 -12.46 10.48
C LEU A 102 28.52 -12.10 9.39
N LEU A 103 28.08 -11.97 8.13
CA LEU A 103 28.95 -11.51 7.03
C LEU A 103 29.48 -10.10 7.28
N ARG A 104 28.62 -9.20 7.79
CA ARG A 104 29.03 -7.86 8.19
C ARG A 104 30.07 -7.89 9.29
N ILE A 105 29.83 -8.62 10.39
CA ILE A 105 30.78 -8.74 11.50
C ILE A 105 32.12 -9.31 11.03
N ASN A 106 32.11 -10.35 10.18
CA ASN A 106 33.34 -10.92 9.62
C ASN A 106 34.11 -9.92 8.75
N ARG A 107 33.40 -9.14 7.93
CA ARG A 107 34.03 -8.05 7.15
C ARG A 107 34.63 -6.99 8.07
N GLU A 108 33.90 -6.54 9.09
CA GLU A 108 34.37 -5.55 10.06
C GLU A 108 35.58 -6.05 10.85
N ARG A 109 35.57 -7.31 11.30
CA ARG A 109 36.72 -7.96 11.98
C ARG A 109 37.93 -8.09 11.07
N SER A 110 37.75 -8.58 9.85
CA SER A 110 38.85 -8.70 8.87
C SER A 110 39.43 -7.33 8.50
N ASN A 111 38.58 -6.30 8.39
CA ASN A 111 39.02 -4.93 8.19
C ASN A 111 39.79 -4.40 9.42
N ALA A 112 39.32 -4.68 10.64
CA ALA A 112 39.97 -4.29 11.88
C ALA A 112 41.34 -4.98 12.07
N GLU A 113 41.46 -6.28 11.77
CA GLU A 113 42.73 -7.01 11.75
C GLU A 113 43.74 -6.37 10.79
N ARG A 114 43.26 -5.89 9.64
CA ARG A 114 44.04 -5.15 8.64
C ARG A 114 44.25 -3.68 8.99
N LYS A 115 43.76 -3.20 10.15
CA LYS A 115 43.74 -1.78 10.57
C LYS A 115 43.11 -0.85 9.52
N LEU A 116 42.17 -1.37 8.74
CA LEU A 116 41.40 -0.64 7.75
C LEU A 116 40.18 0.00 8.43
N TYR A 117 40.34 1.24 8.84
CA TYR A 117 39.22 2.07 9.27
C TYR A 117 38.64 2.80 8.05
N PRO A 118 37.32 3.07 8.00
CA PRO A 118 36.80 4.06 7.06
C PRO A 118 37.53 5.38 7.33
N LYS A 119 38.39 5.79 6.40
CA LYS A 119 39.32 6.92 6.59
C LYS A 119 38.61 8.23 6.95
N LYS A 120 37.31 8.38 6.60
CA LYS A 120 36.45 9.55 6.89
C LYS A 120 34.97 9.12 6.94
N LEU A 121 34.18 9.76 7.81
CA LEU A 121 32.71 9.69 7.76
C LEU A 121 32.22 10.64 6.67
N HIS A 122 31.84 10.12 5.50
CA HIS A 122 31.36 10.93 4.40
C HIS A 122 29.85 11.15 4.51
N ASN A 123 29.41 12.40 4.56
CA ASN A 123 27.99 12.80 4.53
C ASN A 123 27.37 12.71 3.13
N GLY A 124 28.15 12.29 2.11
CA GLY A 124 27.69 12.11 0.74
C GLY A 124 27.63 13.40 -0.09
N TYR A 125 27.88 14.56 0.51
CA TYR A 125 27.99 15.83 -0.21
C TYR A 125 29.42 16.03 -0.70
N ILE A 126 29.58 16.44 -1.95
CA ILE A 126 30.90 16.70 -2.55
C ILE A 126 31.01 18.19 -2.86
N VAL A 127 32.05 18.85 -2.34
CA VAL A 127 32.34 20.25 -2.65
C VAL A 127 32.98 20.34 -4.03
N LEU A 128 32.27 20.90 -5.00
CA LEU A 128 32.78 21.09 -6.37
C LEU A 128 33.46 22.45 -6.54
N HIS A 129 32.95 23.48 -5.86
CA HIS A 129 33.49 24.82 -5.94
C HIS A 129 33.30 25.57 -4.63
N GLN A 130 34.31 26.34 -4.24
CA GLN A 130 34.31 27.23 -3.09
C GLN A 130 35.04 28.52 -3.44
N GLU A 131 34.40 29.66 -3.21
CA GLU A 131 34.97 30.98 -3.48
C GLU A 131 34.53 31.96 -2.39
N SER A 132 35.44 32.82 -1.92
CA SER A 132 35.13 33.91 -1.00
C SER A 132 34.98 35.23 -1.76
N TYR A 133 33.96 36.02 -1.44
CA TYR A 133 33.73 37.31 -2.05
C TYR A 133 33.08 38.28 -1.04
N ASN A 134 33.36 39.57 -1.19
CA ASN A 134 32.73 40.62 -0.40
C ASN A 134 31.49 41.13 -1.14
N LYS A 135 30.36 41.22 -0.44
CA LYS A 135 29.11 41.76 -0.97
C LYS A 135 28.71 43.01 -0.19
N ILE A 136 28.60 44.11 -0.93
CA ILE A 136 28.10 45.39 -0.39
C ILE A 136 26.57 45.40 -0.51
N PHE A 137 25.89 45.51 0.62
CA PHE A 137 24.44 45.64 0.71
C PHE A 137 24.06 47.09 1.01
N SER A 138 23.40 47.73 0.05
CA SER A 138 22.90 49.10 0.20
C SER A 138 21.38 49.10 0.36
N PHE A 139 20.88 49.74 1.41
CA PHE A 139 19.44 49.83 1.67
C PHE A 139 19.05 51.15 2.33
N LYS A 140 17.77 51.50 2.21
CA LYS A 140 17.19 52.70 2.78
C LYS A 140 16.26 52.33 3.93
N VAL A 141 16.46 52.92 5.10
CA VAL A 141 15.58 52.74 6.26
C VAL A 141 14.86 54.05 6.52
N ARG A 142 13.56 53.96 6.79
CA ARG A 142 12.73 55.11 7.18
C ARG A 142 13.12 55.54 8.60
N GLY A 143 13.44 56.81 8.80
CA GLY A 143 13.72 57.38 10.11
C GLY A 143 12.44 57.72 10.89
N ASP A 144 12.56 57.79 12.21
CA ASP A 144 11.44 57.70 13.14
C ASP A 144 10.49 58.91 13.20
N MET A 145 10.80 60.06 12.59
CA MET A 145 9.96 61.27 12.82
C MET A 145 9.64 62.19 11.64
N ARG A 146 10.22 62.07 10.44
CA ARG A 146 9.91 63.01 9.33
C ARG A 146 9.86 62.41 7.93
N GLY A 147 9.69 61.09 7.81
CA GLY A 147 9.72 60.43 6.49
C GLY A 147 11.07 60.54 5.77
N THR A 148 12.13 60.96 6.48
CA THR A 148 13.50 61.00 5.97
C THR A 148 14.04 59.58 5.86
N PHE A 149 14.62 59.27 4.70
CA PHE A 149 15.28 57.98 4.47
C PHE A 149 16.77 58.12 4.76
N LYS A 150 17.31 57.24 5.59
CA LYS A 150 18.76 57.07 5.76
C LYS A 150 19.24 55.94 4.86
N ASN A 151 20.31 56.19 4.13
CA ASN A 151 20.99 55.17 3.35
C ASN A 151 22.03 54.48 4.23
N TYR A 152 22.00 53.16 4.27
CA TYR A 152 23.00 52.32 4.91
C TYR A 152 23.69 51.46 3.86
N SER A 153 24.98 51.24 4.04
CA SER A 153 25.81 50.37 3.23
C SER A 153 26.57 49.45 4.16
N TYR A 154 26.43 48.14 3.99
CA TYR A 154 27.10 47.12 4.80
C TYR A 154 27.95 46.23 3.90
N ASN A 155 29.23 46.05 4.25
CA ASN A 155 30.11 45.13 3.54
C ASN A 155 30.18 43.80 4.28
N LEU A 156 29.72 42.72 3.64
CA LEU A 156 29.68 41.39 4.24
C LEU A 156 30.55 40.41 3.44
N LEU A 157 31.45 39.72 4.12
CA LEU A 157 32.21 38.61 3.54
C LEU A 157 31.30 37.38 3.42
N LEU A 158 31.21 36.84 2.20
CA LEU A 158 30.40 35.66 1.88
C LEU A 158 31.25 34.59 1.20
N TYR A 159 30.85 33.34 1.40
CA TYR A 159 31.45 32.17 0.75
C TYR A 159 30.41 31.53 -0.15
N LYS A 160 30.71 31.44 -1.44
CA LYS A 160 29.89 30.78 -2.44
C LYS A 160 30.29 29.32 -2.54
N TYR A 161 29.32 28.43 -2.45
CA TYR A 161 29.50 26.99 -2.56
C TYR A 161 28.73 26.43 -3.76
N ARG A 162 29.33 25.45 -4.44
CA ARG A 162 28.64 24.52 -5.32
C ARG A 162 28.90 23.11 -4.81
N LEU A 163 27.85 22.41 -4.40
CA LEU A 163 27.94 21.03 -3.90
C LEU A 163 27.17 20.08 -4.80
N GLU A 164 27.70 18.87 -4.96
CA GLU A 164 26.95 17.71 -5.44
C GLU A 164 26.27 17.02 -4.26
N THR A 165 24.98 16.71 -4.42
CA THR A 165 24.18 16.06 -3.38
C THR A 165 24.22 14.54 -3.55
N PRO A 166 24.01 13.77 -2.47
CA PRO A 166 23.85 12.31 -2.56
C PRO A 166 22.51 11.87 -3.19
N TYR A 167 21.62 12.82 -3.51
CA TYR A 167 20.27 12.55 -4.00
C TYR A 167 20.26 12.43 -5.53
N LEU A 168 19.63 11.35 -6.01
CA LEU A 168 19.47 11.08 -7.43
C LEU A 168 18.34 11.92 -8.03
N CYS A 169 18.51 12.33 -9.29
CA CYS A 169 17.51 13.10 -10.06
C CYS A 169 16.20 12.34 -10.33
N ASN A 170 16.12 11.04 -10.03
CA ASN A 170 14.90 10.24 -10.17
C ASN A 170 13.90 10.45 -9.01
N ILE A 171 14.29 11.17 -7.96
CA ILE A 171 13.45 11.51 -6.81
C ILE A 171 12.80 12.87 -7.06
N GLU A 172 11.57 13.07 -6.61
CA GLU A 172 10.86 14.35 -6.73
C GLU A 172 11.59 15.51 -6.03
N LEU A 173 11.74 16.64 -6.74
CA LEU A 173 12.50 17.82 -6.29
C LEU A 173 12.00 18.39 -4.96
N ASP A 174 10.69 18.46 -4.74
CA ASP A 174 10.12 19.04 -3.52
C ASP A 174 10.45 18.21 -2.27
N SER A 175 10.49 16.89 -2.43
CA SER A 175 10.91 15.96 -1.37
C SER A 175 12.41 16.09 -1.11
N VAL A 176 13.23 16.10 -2.17
CA VAL A 176 14.69 16.25 -2.07
C VAL A 176 15.09 17.57 -1.45
N LYS A 177 14.42 18.67 -1.80
CA LYS A 177 14.70 20.01 -1.26
C LYS A 177 14.56 20.06 0.25
N LYS A 178 13.54 19.41 0.82
CA LYS A 178 13.35 19.33 2.28
C LYS A 178 14.49 18.57 2.94
N LEU A 179 14.89 17.43 2.37
CA LEU A 179 15.99 16.61 2.86
C LEU A 179 17.32 17.37 2.82
N ILE A 180 17.62 18.06 1.71
CA ILE A 180 18.82 18.88 1.57
C ILE A 180 18.89 19.93 2.67
N ILE A 181 17.80 20.66 2.94
CA ILE A 181 17.79 21.70 3.98
C ILE A 181 18.05 21.09 5.36
N GLN A 182 17.47 19.92 5.64
CA GLN A 182 17.68 19.21 6.90
C GLN A 182 19.14 18.74 7.06
N ASP A 183 19.73 18.24 5.99
CA ASP A 183 21.14 17.82 5.97
C ASP A 183 22.09 18.99 6.16
N LEU A 184 21.85 20.12 5.49
CA LEU A 184 22.68 21.32 5.64
C LEU A 184 22.63 21.88 7.07
N LYS A 185 21.45 21.86 7.71
CA LYS A 185 21.27 22.18 9.14
C LYS A 185 22.06 21.24 10.04
N LYS A 186 22.03 19.93 9.74
CA LYS A 186 22.65 18.91 10.57
C LYS A 186 24.17 18.88 10.44
N TYR A 187 24.69 18.86 9.22
CA TYR A 187 26.12 18.63 8.95
C TYR A 187 26.94 19.91 9.03
N TYR A 188 26.39 21.03 8.57
CA TYR A 188 27.13 22.30 8.47
C TYR A 188 26.65 23.34 9.48
N HIS A 189 25.64 23.03 10.29
CA HIS A 189 25.06 23.93 11.29
C HIS A 189 24.60 25.26 10.66
N LEU A 190 23.98 25.19 9.48
CA LEU A 190 23.50 26.36 8.74
C LEU A 190 21.97 26.47 8.84
N GLU A 191 21.45 27.66 9.12
CA GLU A 191 20.02 27.94 9.04
C GLU A 191 19.65 28.58 7.70
N TYR A 192 18.54 28.13 7.10
CA TYR A 192 18.09 28.65 5.81
C TYR A 192 17.35 29.97 5.99
N LEU A 193 17.90 31.04 5.41
CA LEU A 193 17.25 32.34 5.36
C LEU A 193 16.66 32.56 3.97
N LYS A 194 15.33 32.66 3.90
CA LYS A 194 14.60 32.80 2.62
C LYS A 194 14.89 34.14 1.95
N GLU A 195 14.92 35.22 2.73
CA GLU A 195 15.14 36.59 2.27
C GLU A 195 15.99 37.35 3.27
N LEU A 196 16.86 38.23 2.79
CA LEU A 196 17.70 39.10 3.63
C LEU A 196 16.90 40.35 4.05
N PRO A 197 16.66 40.56 5.36
CA PRO A 197 16.05 41.78 5.87
C PRO A 197 16.90 43.01 5.52
N ARG A 198 16.24 44.10 5.13
CA ARG A 198 16.89 45.38 4.82
C ARG A 198 16.87 46.31 6.05
N SER A 199 17.42 45.83 7.17
CA SER A 199 17.49 46.60 8.42
C SER A 199 18.92 46.68 8.93
N ALA A 200 19.30 47.82 9.51
CA ALA A 200 20.66 48.03 10.02
C ALA A 200 21.03 46.99 11.10
N GLY A 201 20.15 46.79 12.08
CA GLY A 201 20.39 45.82 13.17
C GLY A 201 20.52 44.37 12.70
N PHE A 202 19.82 43.97 11.63
CA PHE A 202 19.97 42.62 11.08
C PHE A 202 21.40 42.34 10.59
N PHE A 203 22.00 43.28 9.86
CA PHE A 203 23.35 43.09 9.34
C PHE A 203 24.42 43.10 10.43
N GLU A 204 24.19 43.82 11.53
CA GLU A 204 25.05 43.75 12.73
C GLU A 204 24.94 42.40 13.45
N GLN A 205 23.77 41.75 13.39
CA GLN A 205 23.55 40.43 13.99
C GLN A 205 24.03 39.28 13.11
N ILE A 206 24.09 39.48 11.79
CA ILE A 206 24.35 38.40 10.84
C ILE A 206 25.68 37.70 11.11
N ASP A 207 26.69 38.40 11.62
CA ASP A 207 28.01 37.83 11.89
C ASP A 207 28.00 36.80 13.04
N PHE A 208 26.95 36.76 13.85
CA PHE A 208 26.79 35.82 14.96
C PHE A 208 26.03 34.55 14.58
N GLU A 209 25.24 34.58 13.50
CA GLU A 209 24.42 33.45 13.06
C GLU A 209 25.04 32.74 11.84
N LYS A 210 24.88 31.42 11.74
CA LYS A 210 25.35 30.64 10.59
C LYS A 210 24.25 30.52 9.56
N LEU A 211 24.23 31.40 8.57
CA LEU A 211 23.12 31.50 7.62
C LEU A 211 23.49 31.01 6.22
N LEU A 212 22.57 30.25 5.64
CA LEU A 212 22.56 29.86 4.25
C LEU A 212 21.66 30.80 3.46
N LEU A 213 22.22 31.37 2.39
CA LEU A 213 21.61 32.40 1.57
C LEU A 213 21.48 31.93 0.11
N ASN A 214 20.36 32.29 -0.51
CA ASN A 214 20.12 32.12 -1.95
C ASN A 214 20.33 30.67 -2.45
N LEU A 215 19.79 29.68 -1.73
CA LEU A 215 19.82 28.28 -2.16
C LEU A 215 19.18 28.13 -3.54
N LYS A 216 19.96 27.64 -4.50
CA LYS A 216 19.51 27.22 -5.82
C LYS A 216 19.80 25.75 -5.98
N ILE A 217 18.85 25.03 -6.54
CA ILE A 217 18.99 23.61 -6.86
C ILE A 217 18.96 23.49 -8.38
N SER A 218 19.96 22.83 -8.93
CA SER A 218 20.05 22.47 -10.35
C SER A 218 20.22 20.97 -10.49
N THR A 219 20.01 20.47 -11.70
CA THR A 219 20.04 19.04 -12.02
C THR A 219 21.19 18.72 -12.96
N SER A 220 21.85 17.59 -12.72
CA SER A 220 22.70 16.91 -13.71
C SER A 220 21.96 15.74 -14.35
N GLU A 221 22.69 14.92 -15.12
CA GLU A 221 22.19 13.64 -15.62
C GLU A 221 21.82 12.64 -14.50
N ARG A 222 22.48 12.72 -13.33
CA ARG A 222 22.35 11.70 -12.28
C ARG A 222 22.01 12.25 -10.89
N PHE A 223 22.62 13.35 -10.49
CA PHE A 223 22.50 13.94 -9.15
C PHE A 223 22.02 15.40 -9.18
N TYR A 224 21.44 15.85 -8.07
CA TYR A 224 21.19 17.28 -7.86
C TYR A 224 22.47 18.00 -7.46
N PHE A 225 22.62 19.23 -7.96
CA PHE A 225 23.60 20.20 -7.49
C PHE A 225 22.91 21.29 -6.69
N ILE A 226 23.62 21.79 -5.69
CA ILE A 226 23.19 22.95 -4.92
C ILE A 226 24.22 24.07 -4.98
N GLU A 227 23.72 25.27 -5.18
CA GLU A 227 24.49 26.50 -5.11
C GLU A 227 23.92 27.39 -4.03
N PHE A 228 24.76 27.88 -3.13
CA PHE A 228 24.34 28.81 -2.09
C PHE A 228 25.51 29.67 -1.64
N SER A 229 25.19 30.75 -0.92
CA SER A 229 26.18 31.56 -0.22
C SER A 229 26.02 31.40 1.29
N SER A 230 27.13 31.43 2.02
CA SER A 230 27.16 31.41 3.48
C SER A 230 27.93 32.63 3.99
N ASN A 231 27.51 33.21 5.10
CA ASN A 231 28.26 34.25 5.81
C ASN A 231 29.40 33.67 6.68
N VAL A 232 29.45 32.36 6.84
CA VAL A 232 30.52 31.66 7.56
C VAL A 232 31.23 30.68 6.65
N LEU A 233 32.55 30.59 6.79
CA LEU A 233 33.35 29.57 6.14
C LEU A 233 32.94 28.20 6.66
N ILE A 234 32.37 27.38 5.78
CA ILE A 234 32.13 25.97 6.06
C ILE A 234 33.50 25.29 6.03
N LYS A 235 33.98 24.88 7.21
CA LYS A 235 35.04 23.89 7.31
C LYS A 235 34.35 22.53 7.37
N GLU A 236 34.78 21.59 6.53
CA GLU A 236 34.45 20.19 6.80
C GLU A 236 34.88 19.90 8.23
N LYS A 237 33.99 19.28 9.01
CA LYS A 237 34.26 18.96 10.40
C LYS A 237 35.46 18.00 10.40
N GLU A 238 36.66 18.51 10.67
CA GLU A 238 37.76 17.66 11.11
C GLU A 238 37.25 16.95 12.37
N SER A 239 37.11 15.62 12.25
CA SER A 239 36.78 14.74 13.36
C SER A 239 38.05 14.03 13.78
#